data_AF-A0A4Y2FF61-F1
#
_entry.id   AF-A0A4Y2FF61-F1
#
_cell.length_a   1.000
_cell.length_b   1.000
_cell.length_c   1.000
_cell.angle_alpha   90.00
_cell.angle_beta   90.00
_cell.angle_gamma   90.00
#
_symmetry.space_group_name_H-M   'P 1'
#
loop_
_entity.id
_entity.type
_entity.pdbx_description
1 polymer ?
#
loop_
_entity_poly.entity_id
_entity_poly.type
_entity_poly.pdbx_seq_one_letter_code
_entity_poly.pdbx_strand_id
1 'polypeptide(L)'
;MTSETEITTLNRKRGNIKSHITKLANALVDKTEHSIPKLQAQLDVLSKLQEKFELLKNDYYKITNQTEFAEVEFSLDSVEDDLLNLELADPTFFIPQKVDLLLRAELFFAFLEKDKIKIGNNLFLQSSCFGYLVSGNISDDNFDSSTKYCFLTKNLQALNKTLTNFWEIEDVDSQKTCNSEELNYCYEHCAKTHFRKADGKYVVPMSLKPEFPETMLGNSNMIASKRLDLLWTRLERDPTMKALYSDFLNEYESWNHMEEVKEDTDLDAGCYLPHHGILRPDNKTTRLRVVFNASSKTSSGYSLNDLLYKGGVLHEDLFSILIRFRKHTYAFTADIKQMFRMIELNESQTRLQDILWKNRKSSPTKVYELRTVTYETASAPYLATKVLQQLGLDEEKNFPLASKVLLQVFYMDNCL
;
A
#
# COMPACT_ATOMS: atom_id res chain seq x y z
N MET A 1 30.96 39.79 -6.67
CA MET A 1 30.81 40.45 -5.35
C MET A 1 29.90 41.68 -5.47
N THR A 2 28.62 41.49 -5.79
CA THR A 2 27.63 42.58 -5.92
C THR A 2 26.22 42.18 -5.43
N SER A 3 26.06 41.06 -4.72
CA SER A 3 24.72 40.56 -4.33
C SER A 3 24.20 41.12 -3.00
N GLU A 4 25.06 41.57 -2.08
CA GLU A 4 24.60 41.98 -0.75
C GLU A 4 24.06 43.41 -0.68
N THR A 5 24.59 44.34 -1.48
CA THR A 5 24.11 45.73 -1.56
C THR A 5 22.75 45.84 -2.25
N GLU A 6 22.47 44.99 -3.24
CA GLU A 6 21.16 44.91 -3.91
C GLU A 6 20.10 44.28 -3.01
N ILE A 7 20.43 43.20 -2.29
CA ILE A 7 19.50 42.57 -1.35
C ILE A 7 19.17 43.50 -0.17
N THR A 8 20.15 44.25 0.35
CA THR A 8 19.90 45.24 1.42
C THR A 8 19.11 46.44 0.93
N THR A 9 19.29 46.92 -0.31
CA THR A 9 18.44 47.97 -0.89
C THR A 9 17.03 47.48 -1.21
N LEU A 10 16.86 46.23 -1.68
CA LEU A 10 15.55 45.61 -1.89
C LEU A 10 14.81 45.40 -0.57
N ASN A 11 15.49 44.93 0.47
CA ASN A 11 14.90 44.74 1.80
C ASN A 11 14.55 46.08 2.48
N ARG A 12 15.35 47.14 2.28
CA ARG A 12 14.99 48.51 2.73
C ARG A 12 13.78 49.05 1.98
N LYS A 13 13.68 48.86 0.66
CA LYS A 13 12.51 49.27 -0.13
C LYS A 13 11.26 48.48 0.28
N ARG A 14 11.37 47.16 0.48
CA ARG A 14 10.29 46.29 0.93
C ARG A 14 9.82 46.64 2.34
N GLY A 15 10.74 46.98 3.24
CA GLY A 15 10.45 47.50 4.58
C GLY A 15 9.75 48.86 4.55
N ASN A 16 10.18 49.76 3.66
CA ASN A 16 9.51 51.07 3.48
C ASN A 16 8.10 50.93 2.92
N ILE A 17 7.90 50.04 1.93
CA ILE A 17 6.58 49.72 1.36
C ILE A 17 5.68 49.09 2.44
N LYS A 18 6.21 48.14 3.22
CA LYS A 18 5.46 47.53 4.31
C LYS A 18 5.08 48.56 5.38
N SER A 19 5.97 49.49 5.74
CA SER A 19 5.65 50.58 6.69
C SER A 19 4.62 51.57 6.14
N HIS A 20 4.63 51.85 4.84
CA HIS A 20 3.61 52.68 4.19
C HIS A 20 2.27 51.96 4.15
N ILE A 21 2.23 50.66 3.85
CA ILE A 21 1.03 49.82 3.89
C ILE A 21 0.48 49.72 5.32
N THR A 22 1.33 49.55 6.34
CA THR A 22 0.88 49.54 7.74
C THR A 22 0.35 50.90 8.19
N LYS A 23 0.96 52.02 7.74
CA LYS A 23 0.43 53.36 7.99
C LYS A 23 -0.91 53.60 7.26
N LEU A 24 -1.08 53.04 6.07
CA LEU A 24 -2.34 53.07 5.31
C LEU A 24 -3.43 52.24 5.99
N ALA A 25 -3.08 51.04 6.47
CA ALA A 25 -3.97 50.17 7.22
C ALA A 25 -4.39 50.81 8.56
N ASN A 26 -3.47 51.43 9.30
CA ASN A 26 -3.79 52.13 10.54
C ASN A 26 -4.63 53.40 10.28
N ALA A 27 -4.37 54.13 9.19
CA ALA A 27 -5.20 55.28 8.78
C ALA A 27 -6.60 54.89 8.27
N LEU A 28 -6.78 53.63 7.84
CA LEU A 28 -8.09 53.04 7.49
C LEU A 28 -8.85 52.53 8.73
N VAL A 29 -8.14 52.17 9.80
CA VAL A 29 -8.71 51.68 11.07
C VAL A 29 -9.15 52.85 11.97
N ASP A 30 -8.37 53.93 12.07
CA ASP A 30 -8.79 55.18 12.73
C ASP A 30 -9.74 55.97 11.83
N LYS A 31 -10.98 55.47 11.70
CA LYS A 31 -12.07 56.15 10.98
C LYS A 31 -12.37 57.51 11.62
N THR A 32 -11.86 58.57 11.02
CA THR A 32 -12.50 59.89 11.08
C THR A 32 -12.54 60.47 9.68
N GLU A 33 -13.70 60.97 9.29
CA GLU A 33 -14.17 61.26 7.91
C GLU A 33 -13.38 62.33 7.12
N HIS A 34 -12.13 62.65 7.45
CA HIS A 34 -11.39 63.79 6.86
C HIS A 34 -10.00 63.45 6.29
N SER A 35 -9.72 62.21 5.86
CA SER A 35 -8.40 61.83 5.33
C SER A 35 -8.34 61.47 3.83
N ILE A 36 -9.40 61.71 3.05
CA ILE A 36 -9.45 61.45 1.60
C ILE A 36 -8.35 62.21 0.81
N PRO A 37 -8.03 63.49 1.09
CA PRO A 37 -7.02 64.22 0.32
C PRO A 37 -5.58 63.71 0.54
N LYS A 38 -5.32 63.11 1.71
CA LYS A 38 -3.98 62.63 2.09
C LYS A 38 -3.66 61.26 1.46
N LEU A 39 -4.69 60.44 1.24
CA LEU A 39 -4.63 59.16 0.51
C LEU A 39 -4.35 59.38 -0.98
N GLN A 40 -4.96 60.39 -1.57
CA GLN A 40 -4.81 60.69 -3.00
C GLN A 40 -3.39 61.18 -3.34
N ALA A 41 -2.81 62.05 -2.50
CA ALA A 41 -1.43 62.52 -2.68
C ALA A 41 -0.37 61.40 -2.54
N GLN A 42 -0.64 60.33 -1.77
CA GLN A 42 0.26 59.18 -1.66
C GLN A 42 0.13 58.20 -2.82
N LEU A 43 -1.05 58.08 -3.44
CA LEU A 43 -1.26 57.28 -4.66
C LEU A 43 -0.52 57.88 -5.87
N ASP A 44 -0.53 59.20 -6.01
CA ASP A 44 0.16 59.88 -7.13
C ASP A 44 1.68 59.70 -7.09
N VAL A 45 2.28 59.61 -5.89
CA VAL A 45 3.72 59.35 -5.73
C VAL A 45 4.07 57.91 -6.13
N LEU A 46 3.16 56.95 -5.87
CA LEU A 46 3.31 55.54 -6.28
C LEU A 46 3.18 55.37 -7.80
N SER A 47 2.22 56.05 -8.41
CA SER A 47 2.03 56.08 -9.87
C SER A 47 3.28 56.60 -10.61
N LYS A 48 3.85 57.73 -10.16
CA LYS A 48 5.08 58.30 -10.76
C LYS A 48 6.32 57.42 -10.60
N LEU A 49 6.40 56.62 -9.52
CA LEU A 49 7.49 55.66 -9.32
C LEU A 49 7.34 54.43 -10.22
N GLN A 50 6.11 54.03 -10.53
CA GLN A 50 5.79 52.92 -11.42
C GLN A 50 6.10 53.27 -12.89
N GLU A 51 5.77 54.48 -13.34
CA GLU A 51 6.16 54.97 -14.68
C GLU A 51 7.68 55.03 -14.86
N LYS A 52 8.43 55.51 -13.85
CA LYS A 52 9.90 55.54 -13.90
C LYS A 52 10.52 54.15 -13.99
N PHE A 53 9.85 53.13 -13.46
CA PHE A 53 10.31 51.74 -13.50
C PHE A 53 10.02 51.09 -14.87
N GLU A 54 8.88 51.39 -15.48
CA GLU A 54 8.52 50.91 -16.82
C GLU A 54 9.37 51.59 -17.93
N LEU A 55 9.75 52.86 -17.78
CA LEU A 55 10.68 53.52 -18.71
C LEU A 55 12.06 52.85 -18.72
N LEU A 56 12.60 52.50 -17.55
CA LEU A 56 13.88 51.79 -17.42
C LEU A 56 13.85 50.36 -17.98
N LYS A 57 12.68 49.70 -17.94
CA LYS A 57 12.46 48.37 -18.53
C LYS A 57 12.41 48.42 -20.05
N ASN A 58 11.88 49.50 -20.63
CA ASN A 58 11.79 49.69 -22.07
C ASN A 58 13.11 50.15 -22.72
N ASP A 59 13.96 50.89 -22.02
CA ASP A 59 15.28 51.33 -22.53
C ASP A 59 16.30 50.19 -22.68
N TYR A 60 16.12 49.05 -22.01
CA TYR A 60 17.09 47.94 -21.99
C TYR A 60 16.93 46.92 -23.14
N TYR A 61 15.83 46.94 -23.91
CA TYR A 61 15.51 45.88 -24.87
C TYR A 61 15.10 46.39 -26.25
N LYS A 62 16.03 46.97 -27.01
CA LYS A 62 15.82 47.32 -28.44
C LYS A 62 16.49 46.34 -29.42
N ILE A 63 15.64 45.47 -30.03
CA ILE A 63 15.50 44.95 -31.43
C ILE A 63 16.75 44.40 -32.19
N THR A 64 16.71 43.27 -32.92
CA THR A 64 16.16 43.00 -34.30
C THR A 64 16.34 41.50 -34.69
N ASN A 65 15.73 40.86 -35.70
CA ASN A 65 14.57 41.03 -36.62
C ASN A 65 14.28 39.66 -37.30
N GLN A 66 13.01 39.26 -37.50
CA GLN A 66 12.19 39.16 -38.76
C GLN A 66 12.82 38.27 -39.88
N THR A 67 12.16 37.31 -40.53
CA THR A 67 10.84 37.31 -41.23
C THR A 67 10.53 35.86 -41.63
N GLU A 68 9.37 35.28 -41.24
CA GLU A 68 8.67 34.15 -41.92
C GLU A 68 7.42 33.66 -41.14
N PHE A 69 7.21 34.09 -39.89
CA PHE A 69 6.12 33.62 -39.02
C PHE A 69 4.75 34.31 -39.19
N ALA A 70 4.67 35.43 -39.91
CA ALA A 70 3.53 36.34 -39.87
C ALA A 70 2.24 35.79 -40.51
N GLU A 71 2.31 34.76 -41.35
CA GLU A 71 1.11 34.21 -42.01
C GLU A 71 0.44 33.10 -41.19
N VAL A 72 1.15 32.47 -40.24
CA VAL A 72 0.60 31.42 -39.36
C VAL A 72 -0.05 32.02 -38.11
N GLU A 73 0.47 33.14 -37.63
CA GLU A 73 0.03 33.85 -36.41
C GLU A 73 -1.39 34.42 -36.55
N PHE A 74 -1.75 34.95 -37.74
CA PHE A 74 -3.05 35.59 -37.95
C PHE A 74 -4.26 34.63 -37.81
N SER A 75 -4.06 33.32 -38.03
CA SER A 75 -5.12 32.32 -37.78
C SER A 75 -5.25 31.92 -36.32
N LEU A 76 -4.17 32.00 -35.54
CA LEU A 76 -4.14 31.71 -34.10
C LEU A 76 -4.68 32.89 -33.28
N ASP A 77 -4.35 34.12 -33.67
CA ASP A 77 -4.82 35.36 -33.02
C ASP A 77 -6.35 35.46 -33.00
N SER A 78 -7.03 35.01 -34.07
CA SER A 78 -8.50 35.03 -34.11
C SER A 78 -9.17 34.06 -33.12
N VAL A 79 -8.46 33.02 -32.68
CA VAL A 79 -8.93 32.04 -31.70
C VAL A 79 -8.52 32.46 -30.28
N GLU A 80 -7.39 33.15 -30.12
CA GLU A 80 -6.94 33.73 -28.85
C GLU A 80 -7.81 34.89 -28.37
N ASP A 81 -8.28 35.75 -29.26
CA ASP A 81 -9.14 36.91 -28.90
C ASP A 81 -10.50 36.47 -28.32
N ASP A 82 -11.04 35.32 -28.72
CA ASP A 82 -12.28 34.75 -28.16
C ASP A 82 -12.06 34.11 -26.77
N LEU A 83 -10.83 33.67 -26.46
CA LEU A 83 -10.45 33.02 -25.20
C LEU A 83 -9.98 34.01 -24.11
N LEU A 84 -9.46 35.18 -24.50
CA LEU A 84 -8.90 36.19 -23.59
C LEU A 84 -9.93 36.88 -22.67
N ASN A 85 -11.23 36.68 -22.90
CA ASN A 85 -12.30 37.21 -22.04
C ASN A 85 -12.95 36.16 -21.11
N LEU A 86 -12.47 34.91 -21.10
CA LEU A 86 -13.04 33.82 -20.32
C LEU A 86 -12.07 33.34 -19.22
N GLU A 87 -12.55 33.29 -17.97
CA GLU A 87 -11.77 32.79 -16.84
C GLU A 87 -11.69 31.24 -16.92
N LEU A 88 -10.56 30.74 -17.42
CA LEU A 88 -10.28 29.31 -17.53
C LEU A 88 -9.92 28.71 -16.18
N ALA A 89 -10.31 27.46 -15.94
CA ALA A 89 -9.95 26.74 -14.72
C ALA A 89 -8.44 26.48 -14.58
N ASP A 90 -7.74 26.40 -15.72
CA ASP A 90 -6.29 26.46 -15.79
C ASP A 90 -5.91 27.60 -16.75
N PRO A 91 -5.49 28.77 -16.22
CA PRO A 91 -5.08 29.92 -17.03
C PRO A 91 -3.89 29.62 -17.95
N THR A 92 -3.19 28.52 -17.71
CA THR A 92 -1.99 28.09 -18.41
C THR A 92 -2.14 26.67 -18.95
N PHE A 93 -3.35 26.23 -19.31
CA PHE A 93 -3.65 24.85 -19.73
C PHE A 93 -2.78 24.34 -20.90
N PHE A 94 -2.21 25.24 -21.69
CA PHE A 94 -1.30 24.97 -22.80
C PHE A 94 0.17 24.77 -22.36
N ILE A 95 0.49 24.95 -21.08
CA ILE A 95 1.82 24.81 -20.49
C ILE A 95 1.81 23.62 -19.51
N PRO A 96 2.64 22.58 -19.71
CA PRO A 96 2.71 21.44 -18.78
C PRO A 96 3.13 21.85 -17.36
N GLN A 97 2.35 21.48 -16.35
CA GLN A 97 2.62 21.75 -14.93
C GLN A 97 2.42 20.51 -14.04
N LYS A 98 2.85 20.60 -12.78
CA LYS A 98 2.69 19.52 -11.80
C LYS A 98 1.24 19.49 -11.30
N VAL A 99 0.67 18.30 -11.14
CA VAL A 99 -0.65 18.14 -10.52
C VAL A 99 -0.57 18.47 -9.03
N ASP A 100 -1.38 19.44 -8.60
CA ASP A 100 -1.44 19.87 -7.19
C ASP A 100 -2.45 19.06 -6.36
N LEU A 101 -3.56 18.62 -6.96
CA LEU A 101 -4.64 17.92 -6.26
C LEU A 101 -5.40 16.94 -7.19
N LEU A 102 -5.73 15.75 -6.69
CA LEU A 102 -6.57 14.75 -7.38
C LEU A 102 -7.95 14.66 -6.71
N LEU A 103 -9.02 14.82 -7.49
CA LEU A 103 -10.40 14.77 -7.02
C LEU A 103 -11.08 13.46 -7.47
N ARG A 104 -11.88 12.85 -6.58
CA ARG A 104 -12.59 11.58 -6.86
C ARG A 104 -13.74 11.82 -7.85
N ALA A 105 -14.02 10.84 -8.71
CA ALA A 105 -15.05 10.90 -9.76
C ALA A 105 -16.47 11.17 -9.25
N GLU A 106 -16.79 10.82 -8.00
CA GLU A 106 -18.08 11.11 -7.35
C GLU A 106 -18.38 12.62 -7.29
N LEU A 107 -17.34 13.47 -7.26
CA LEU A 107 -17.46 14.93 -7.23
C LEU A 107 -17.46 15.56 -8.63
N PHE A 108 -17.17 14.79 -9.69
CA PHE A 108 -17.00 15.29 -11.05
C PHE A 108 -18.24 16.05 -11.53
N PHE A 109 -19.42 15.42 -11.44
CA PHE A 109 -20.68 16.05 -11.85
C PHE A 109 -21.15 17.16 -10.90
N ALA A 110 -20.61 17.24 -9.68
CA ALA A 110 -20.97 18.28 -8.73
C ALA A 110 -20.29 19.62 -9.03
N PHE A 111 -19.17 19.62 -9.77
CA PHE A 111 -18.42 20.82 -10.12
C PHE A 111 -18.76 21.39 -11.49
N LEU A 112 -19.43 20.62 -12.35
CA LEU A 112 -19.83 21.07 -13.68
C LEU A 112 -21.06 21.97 -13.59
N GLU A 113 -20.99 23.09 -14.30
CA GLU A 113 -22.12 24.00 -14.45
C GLU A 113 -22.84 23.77 -15.78
N LYS A 114 -23.95 24.50 -16.00
CA LYS A 114 -24.82 24.28 -17.15
C LYS A 114 -24.25 24.83 -18.46
N ASP A 115 -23.35 25.81 -18.38
CA ASP A 115 -22.89 26.55 -19.54
C ASP A 115 -21.81 25.79 -20.31
N LYS A 116 -21.97 25.76 -21.64
CA LYS A 116 -21.02 25.18 -22.57
C LYS A 116 -20.84 26.11 -23.76
N ILE A 117 -19.59 26.40 -24.11
CA ILE A 117 -19.23 27.21 -25.27
C ILE A 117 -18.49 26.29 -26.24
N LYS A 118 -18.93 26.25 -27.49
CA LYS A 118 -18.24 25.50 -28.54
C LYS A 118 -17.36 26.47 -29.32
N ILE A 119 -16.06 26.18 -29.39
CA ILE A 119 -15.08 26.96 -30.15
C ILE A 119 -14.62 26.11 -31.34
N GLY A 120 -14.85 26.60 -32.56
CA GLY A 120 -14.56 25.85 -33.78
C GLY A 120 -15.34 24.53 -33.88
N ASN A 121 -14.81 23.55 -34.62
CA ASN A 121 -15.50 22.28 -34.84
C ASN A 121 -15.33 21.27 -33.70
N ASN A 122 -14.19 21.31 -32.98
CA ASN A 122 -13.74 20.20 -32.13
C ASN A 122 -13.39 20.57 -30.69
N LEU A 123 -13.46 21.85 -30.29
CA LEU A 123 -13.18 22.32 -28.94
C LEU A 123 -14.46 22.76 -28.21
N PHE A 124 -14.52 22.42 -26.93
CA PHE A 124 -15.62 22.71 -26.02
C PHE A 124 -15.05 23.27 -24.71
N LEU A 125 -15.56 24.43 -24.30
CA LEU A 125 -15.38 24.99 -22.98
C LEU A 125 -16.60 24.63 -22.13
N GLN A 126 -16.37 23.91 -21.05
CA GLN A 126 -17.40 23.50 -20.10
C GLN A 126 -17.25 24.33 -18.83
N SER A 127 -18.27 25.11 -18.45
CA SER A 127 -18.23 25.87 -17.20
C SER A 127 -18.14 24.93 -15.99
N SER A 128 -17.36 25.33 -15.00
CA SER A 128 -17.23 24.66 -13.70
C SER A 128 -17.02 25.69 -12.60
N CYS A 129 -17.18 25.27 -11.33
CA CYS A 129 -16.95 26.15 -10.19
C CYS A 129 -15.50 26.66 -10.04
N PHE A 130 -14.56 26.19 -10.86
CA PHE A 130 -13.16 26.63 -10.90
C PHE A 130 -12.84 27.51 -12.11
N GLY A 131 -13.81 27.74 -13.01
CA GLY A 131 -13.62 28.36 -14.32
C GLY A 131 -13.94 27.40 -15.47
N TYR A 132 -13.73 27.84 -16.71
CA TYR A 132 -14.02 27.02 -17.88
C TYR A 132 -12.97 25.92 -18.10
N LEU A 133 -13.44 24.68 -18.23
CA LEU A 133 -12.64 23.51 -18.57
C LEU A 133 -12.55 23.36 -20.09
N VAL A 134 -11.34 23.29 -20.63
CA VAL A 134 -11.09 23.09 -22.06
C VAL A 134 -11.08 21.60 -22.38
N SER A 135 -11.89 21.17 -23.35
CA SER A 135 -11.96 19.77 -23.79
C SER A 135 -12.19 19.69 -25.30
N GLY A 136 -11.50 18.80 -26.00
CA GLY A 136 -11.66 18.72 -27.45
C GLY A 136 -10.68 17.79 -28.12
N ASN A 137 -10.88 17.56 -29.42
CA ASN A 137 -9.97 16.80 -30.26
C ASN A 137 -9.13 17.76 -31.11
N ILE A 138 -7.81 17.54 -31.12
CA ILE A 138 -6.89 18.24 -32.02
C ILE A 138 -6.89 17.44 -33.32
N SER A 139 -7.70 17.86 -34.29
CA SER A 139 -7.68 17.30 -35.64
C SER A 139 -6.50 17.88 -36.41
N ASP A 140 -5.40 17.16 -36.42
CA ASP A 140 -4.21 17.48 -37.20
C ASP A 140 -4.30 16.80 -38.59
N ASP A 141 -4.92 17.46 -39.56
CA ASP A 141 -5.01 16.95 -40.95
C ASP A 141 -3.71 17.17 -41.76
N ASN A 142 -2.63 17.68 -41.16
CA ASN A 142 -1.37 18.03 -41.86
C ASN A 142 -0.07 17.49 -41.23
N PHE A 143 -0.11 16.50 -40.33
CA PHE A 143 1.13 15.86 -39.87
C PHE A 143 1.61 14.78 -40.84
N ASP A 144 2.71 15.09 -41.52
CA ASP A 144 3.54 14.14 -42.25
C ASP A 144 3.93 12.99 -41.30
N SER A 145 3.60 11.73 -41.65
CA SER A 145 3.60 10.57 -40.74
C SER A 145 4.99 10.09 -40.25
N SER A 146 6.02 10.93 -40.33
CA SER A 146 7.41 10.58 -40.07
C SER A 146 7.97 11.10 -38.73
N THR A 147 7.25 11.92 -37.97
CA THR A 147 7.70 12.36 -36.63
C THR A 147 6.80 11.83 -35.52
N LYS A 148 7.19 10.67 -34.98
CA LYS A 148 6.63 10.15 -33.72
C LYS A 148 7.17 11.00 -32.56
N TYR A 149 6.34 11.82 -31.95
CA TYR A 149 6.68 12.51 -30.71
C TYR A 149 6.79 11.51 -29.56
N CYS A 150 8.01 11.36 -29.04
CA CYS A 150 8.30 10.57 -27.86
C CYS A 150 8.46 11.52 -26.67
N PHE A 151 7.49 11.54 -25.75
CA PHE A 151 7.55 12.38 -24.55
C PHE A 151 8.57 11.79 -23.56
N LEU A 152 9.76 12.41 -23.49
CA LEU A 152 10.81 12.03 -22.55
C LEU A 152 10.54 12.66 -21.17
N THR A 153 10.01 11.90 -20.22
CA THR A 153 10.04 12.25 -18.80
C THR A 153 11.44 12.02 -18.24
N LYS A 154 12.08 13.09 -17.74
CA LYS A 154 13.41 13.06 -17.07
C LYS A 154 13.35 12.53 -15.63
N ASN A 155 12.48 11.56 -15.36
CA ASN A 155 12.47 10.80 -14.12
C ASN A 155 12.09 9.34 -14.41
N LEU A 156 12.98 8.65 -15.13
CA LEU A 156 12.84 7.25 -15.55
C LEU A 156 12.51 6.30 -14.38
N GLN A 157 13.00 6.57 -13.17
CA GLN A 157 12.73 5.70 -12.02
C GLN A 157 11.31 5.89 -11.47
N ALA A 158 10.85 7.14 -11.34
CA ALA A 158 9.50 7.41 -10.85
C ALA A 158 8.44 7.08 -11.92
N LEU A 159 8.72 7.35 -13.19
CA LEU A 159 7.83 6.99 -14.28
C LEU A 159 7.80 5.47 -14.49
N ASN A 160 8.93 4.77 -14.50
CA ASN A 160 8.91 3.30 -14.57
C ASN A 160 8.14 2.73 -13.38
N LYS A 161 8.34 3.24 -12.16
CA LYS A 161 7.56 2.77 -11.01
C LYS A 161 6.07 3.05 -11.17
N THR A 162 5.68 4.23 -11.64
CA THR A 162 4.26 4.57 -11.82
C THR A 162 3.64 3.83 -13.00
N LEU A 163 4.35 3.62 -14.10
CA LEU A 163 3.92 2.82 -15.25
C LEU A 163 3.86 1.34 -14.88
N THR A 164 4.86 0.80 -14.18
CA THR A 164 4.84 -0.55 -13.63
C THR A 164 3.66 -0.73 -12.69
N ASN A 165 3.45 0.19 -11.74
CA ASN A 165 2.29 0.12 -10.85
C ASN A 165 0.96 0.24 -11.61
N PHE A 166 0.87 1.13 -12.61
CA PHE A 166 -0.34 1.31 -13.42
C PHE A 166 -0.62 0.06 -14.25
N TRP A 167 0.40 -0.53 -14.87
CA TRP A 167 0.29 -1.75 -15.66
C TRP A 167 0.02 -2.95 -14.75
N GLU A 168 0.59 -3.03 -13.54
CA GLU A 168 0.27 -4.04 -12.53
C GLU A 168 -1.17 -3.93 -12.00
N ILE A 169 -1.76 -2.72 -12.00
CA ILE A 169 -3.14 -2.47 -11.55
C ILE A 169 -4.16 -2.70 -12.68
N GLU A 170 -3.83 -2.34 -13.92
CA GLU A 170 -4.72 -2.41 -15.09
C GLU A 170 -4.54 -3.69 -15.94
N ASP A 171 -3.49 -4.49 -15.72
CA ASP A 171 -3.39 -5.81 -16.36
C ASP A 171 -4.51 -6.71 -15.84
N VAL A 172 -5.51 -6.94 -16.69
CA VAL A 172 -6.47 -8.04 -16.57
C VAL A 172 -5.96 -9.24 -17.37
N ASP A 173 -4.65 -9.44 -17.42
CA ASP A 173 -4.05 -10.63 -18.00
C ASP A 173 -3.86 -11.71 -16.92
N SER A 174 -4.49 -12.84 -17.19
CA SER A 174 -4.49 -14.06 -16.41
C SER A 174 -3.11 -14.36 -15.81
N GLN A 175 -3.04 -14.38 -14.49
CA GLN A 175 -2.03 -15.10 -13.73
C GLN A 175 -0.62 -15.01 -14.34
N LYS A 176 0.15 -13.99 -13.93
CA LYS A 176 1.44 -14.35 -13.35
C LYS A 176 1.15 -15.10 -12.04
N THR A 177 0.65 -16.35 -12.14
CA THR A 177 1.21 -17.40 -11.28
C THR A 177 2.69 -17.19 -11.46
N CYS A 178 3.32 -16.67 -10.43
CA CYS A 178 4.76 -16.59 -10.44
C CYS A 178 5.21 -18.03 -10.69
N ASN A 179 5.57 -18.36 -11.93
CA ASN A 179 6.43 -19.47 -12.26
C ASN A 179 7.82 -19.14 -11.68
N SER A 180 7.86 -18.71 -10.41
CA SER A 180 9.08 -18.65 -9.65
C SER A 180 9.50 -20.09 -9.47
N GLU A 181 10.79 -20.32 -9.65
CA GLU A 181 11.44 -21.57 -9.26
C GLU A 181 11.03 -21.98 -7.84
N GLU A 182 10.77 -21.00 -6.95
CA GLU A 182 10.16 -21.18 -5.63
C GLU A 182 8.80 -21.90 -5.66
N LEU A 183 7.82 -21.46 -6.46
CA LEU A 183 6.49 -22.08 -6.50
C LEU A 183 6.59 -23.53 -6.98
N ASN A 184 7.36 -23.77 -8.04
CA ASN A 184 7.59 -25.10 -8.58
C ASN A 184 8.30 -26.00 -7.55
N TYR A 185 9.32 -25.47 -6.88
CA TYR A 185 10.02 -26.18 -5.81
C TYR A 185 9.07 -26.56 -4.68
N CYS A 186 8.26 -25.62 -4.18
CA CYS A 186 7.29 -25.88 -3.11
C CYS A 186 6.26 -26.92 -3.53
N TYR A 187 5.74 -26.82 -4.77
CA TYR A 187 4.77 -27.76 -5.32
C TYR A 187 5.34 -29.17 -5.42
N GLU A 188 6.51 -29.33 -6.04
CA GLU A 188 7.16 -30.63 -6.16
C GLU A 188 7.56 -31.21 -4.81
N HIS A 189 8.10 -30.38 -3.91
CA HIS A 189 8.49 -30.78 -2.57
C HIS A 189 7.28 -31.31 -1.81
N CYS A 190 6.20 -30.51 -1.74
CA CYS A 190 4.96 -30.91 -1.06
C CYS A 190 4.36 -32.16 -1.70
N ALA A 191 4.24 -32.23 -3.03
CA ALA A 191 3.69 -33.40 -3.72
C ALA A 191 4.47 -34.70 -3.43
N LYS A 192 5.80 -34.64 -3.29
CA LYS A 192 6.65 -35.81 -3.02
C LYS A 192 6.65 -36.24 -1.54
N THR A 193 6.38 -35.33 -0.62
CA THR A 193 6.68 -35.54 0.82
C THR A 193 5.45 -35.47 1.73
N HIS A 194 4.35 -34.86 1.29
CA HIS A 194 3.10 -34.90 2.05
C HIS A 194 2.51 -36.31 2.04
N PHE A 195 1.80 -36.64 3.11
CA PHE A 195 1.00 -37.86 3.17
C PHE A 195 -0.22 -37.66 4.06
N ARG A 196 -1.21 -38.53 3.89
CA ARG A 196 -2.42 -38.56 4.73
C ARG A 196 -2.36 -39.76 5.67
N LYS A 197 -2.53 -39.51 6.96
CA LYS A 197 -2.61 -40.56 7.98
C LYS A 197 -3.95 -41.29 7.93
N ALA A 198 -4.01 -42.45 8.58
CA ALA A 198 -5.23 -43.25 8.68
C ALA A 198 -6.38 -42.55 9.45
N ASP A 199 -6.05 -41.58 10.32
CA ASP A 199 -7.01 -40.72 11.00
C ASP A 199 -7.59 -39.60 10.11
N GLY A 200 -7.12 -39.51 8.86
CA GLY A 200 -7.57 -38.54 7.86
C GLY A 200 -6.82 -37.22 7.87
N LYS A 201 -5.91 -36.98 8.83
CA LYS A 201 -5.10 -35.76 8.87
C LYS A 201 -3.95 -35.81 7.86
N TYR A 202 -3.64 -34.65 7.28
CA TYR A 202 -2.47 -34.49 6.42
C TYR A 202 -1.25 -34.13 7.25
N VAL A 203 -0.12 -34.74 6.91
CA VAL A 203 1.21 -34.40 7.42
C VAL A 203 1.98 -33.75 6.27
N VAL A 204 2.48 -32.55 6.50
CA VAL A 204 3.22 -31.77 5.50
C VAL A 204 4.55 -31.30 6.06
N PRO A 205 5.64 -31.33 5.28
CA PRO A 205 6.84 -30.60 5.62
C PRO A 205 6.77 -29.14 5.12
N MET A 206 7.44 -28.26 5.85
CA MET A 206 7.74 -26.91 5.42
C MET A 206 8.81 -26.91 4.32
N SER A 207 8.58 -26.12 3.27
CA SER A 207 9.56 -25.89 2.21
C SER A 207 10.66 -24.94 2.68
N LEU A 208 11.76 -25.51 3.16
CA LEU A 208 12.98 -24.79 3.49
C LEU A 208 13.75 -24.41 2.22
N LYS A 209 14.40 -23.25 2.26
CA LYS A 209 15.30 -22.80 1.20
C LYS A 209 16.58 -23.64 1.20
N PRO A 210 16.93 -24.31 0.09
CA PRO A 210 18.14 -25.15 0.03
C PRO A 210 19.42 -24.40 0.39
N GLU A 211 19.49 -23.11 0.06
CA GLU A 211 20.61 -22.23 0.37
C GLU A 211 20.72 -21.82 1.86
N PHE A 212 19.68 -22.09 2.68
CA PHE A 212 19.67 -21.80 4.11
C PHE A 212 19.42 -23.08 4.94
N PRO A 213 20.48 -23.82 5.32
CA PRO A 213 20.32 -24.96 6.23
C PRO A 213 19.84 -24.50 7.61
N GLU A 214 19.12 -25.38 8.32
CA GLU A 214 18.56 -25.12 9.66
C GLU A 214 19.62 -24.63 10.66
N THR A 215 20.87 -25.11 10.52
CA THR A 215 22.02 -24.70 11.34
C THR A 215 22.32 -23.19 11.25
N MET A 216 21.86 -22.49 10.20
CA MET A 216 22.03 -21.04 10.08
C MET A 216 21.10 -20.23 10.99
N LEU A 217 20.05 -20.84 11.56
CA LEU A 217 19.19 -20.14 12.53
C LEU A 217 19.98 -19.77 13.79
N GLY A 218 21.01 -20.51 14.20
CA GLY A 218 21.65 -20.27 15.49
C GLY A 218 20.66 -20.35 16.66
N ASN A 219 20.97 -19.68 17.78
CA ASN A 219 20.21 -19.81 19.02
C ASN A 219 19.07 -18.77 19.11
N SER A 220 17.88 -19.23 19.47
CA SER A 220 16.68 -18.39 19.69
C SER A 220 16.15 -18.45 21.13
N ASN A 221 16.65 -19.39 21.95
CA ASN A 221 16.18 -19.68 23.30
C ASN A 221 16.26 -18.45 24.20
N MET A 222 17.42 -17.77 24.23
CA MET A 222 17.60 -16.57 25.06
C MET A 222 16.59 -15.45 24.75
N ILE A 223 16.23 -15.29 23.48
CA ILE A 223 15.29 -14.26 23.03
C ILE A 223 13.87 -14.65 23.44
N ALA A 224 13.48 -15.90 23.18
CA ALA A 224 12.17 -16.43 23.58
C ALA A 224 11.98 -16.38 25.11
N SER A 225 13.00 -16.76 25.88
CA SER A 225 12.99 -16.76 27.35
C SER A 225 12.78 -15.34 27.92
N LYS A 226 13.54 -14.36 27.43
CA LYS A 226 13.33 -12.95 27.81
C LYS A 226 11.92 -12.44 27.47
N ARG A 227 11.39 -12.83 26.31
CA ARG A 227 10.02 -12.46 25.89
C ARG A 227 8.96 -13.13 26.76
N LEU A 228 9.18 -14.37 27.17
CA LEU A 228 8.32 -15.10 28.09
C LEU A 228 8.27 -14.43 29.48
N ASP A 229 9.41 -13.97 30.01
CA ASP A 229 9.42 -13.27 31.31
C ASP A 229 8.67 -11.93 31.28
N LEU A 230 8.77 -11.20 30.15
CA LEU A 230 7.98 -10.00 29.91
C LEU A 230 6.48 -10.32 29.80
N LEU A 231 6.13 -11.40 29.10
CA LEU A 231 4.76 -11.89 29.00
C LEU A 231 4.20 -12.20 30.40
N TRP A 232 4.94 -12.94 31.23
CA TRP A 232 4.54 -13.26 32.61
C TRP A 232 4.32 -12.02 33.46
N THR A 233 5.19 -11.02 33.33
CA THR A 233 5.02 -9.73 34.04
C THR A 233 3.71 -9.03 33.66
N ARG A 234 3.27 -9.16 32.40
CA ARG A 234 1.97 -8.66 31.95
C ARG A 234 0.81 -9.52 32.47
N LEU A 235 0.92 -10.84 32.39
CA LEU A 235 -0.12 -11.77 32.86
C LEU A 235 -0.36 -11.67 34.38
N GLU A 236 0.66 -11.35 35.17
CA GLU A 236 0.48 -11.11 36.61
C GLU A 236 -0.33 -9.85 36.93
N ARG A 237 -0.30 -8.85 36.04
CA ARG A 237 -1.06 -7.61 36.20
C ARG A 237 -2.51 -7.75 35.71
N ASP A 238 -2.78 -8.73 34.86
CA ASP A 238 -4.09 -8.98 34.26
C ASP A 238 -4.52 -10.44 34.47
N PRO A 239 -5.25 -10.74 35.57
CA PRO A 239 -5.74 -12.07 35.88
C PRO A 239 -6.64 -12.66 34.78
N THR A 240 -7.40 -11.81 34.08
CA THR A 240 -8.30 -12.25 32.99
C THR A 240 -7.49 -12.74 31.80
N MET A 241 -6.50 -11.96 31.37
CA MET A 241 -5.60 -12.35 30.28
C MET A 241 -4.82 -13.61 30.65
N LYS A 242 -4.38 -13.74 31.91
CA LYS A 242 -3.69 -14.94 32.41
C LYS A 242 -4.53 -16.20 32.31
N ALA A 243 -5.79 -16.15 32.74
CA ALA A 243 -6.70 -17.28 32.64
C ALA A 243 -6.89 -17.69 31.17
N LEU A 244 -7.27 -16.74 30.31
CA LEU A 244 -7.46 -16.99 28.87
C LEU A 244 -6.21 -17.55 28.18
N TYR A 245 -5.02 -17.10 28.56
CA TYR A 245 -3.76 -17.59 27.99
C TYR A 245 -3.47 -19.04 28.40
N SER A 246 -3.69 -19.34 29.68
CA SER A 246 -3.49 -20.68 30.23
C SER A 246 -4.49 -21.66 29.61
N ASP A 247 -5.76 -21.25 29.50
CA ASP A 247 -6.81 -22.04 28.86
C ASP A 247 -6.48 -22.33 27.38
N PHE A 248 -6.00 -21.33 26.64
CA PHE A 248 -5.59 -21.50 25.25
C PHE A 248 -4.47 -22.54 25.09
N LEU A 249 -3.42 -22.48 25.91
CA LEU A 249 -2.31 -23.42 25.81
C LEU A 249 -2.71 -24.81 26.28
N ASN A 250 -3.48 -24.93 27.36
CA ASN A 250 -4.02 -26.21 27.80
C ASN A 250 -4.91 -26.86 26.73
N GLU A 251 -5.74 -26.08 26.03
CA GLU A 251 -6.53 -26.57 24.88
C GLU A 251 -5.60 -27.09 23.77
N TYR A 252 -4.57 -26.31 23.41
CA TYR A 252 -3.57 -26.69 22.41
C TYR A 252 -2.90 -28.03 22.72
N GLU A 253 -2.46 -28.23 23.96
CA GLU A 253 -1.86 -29.48 24.41
C GLU A 253 -2.87 -30.63 24.42
N SER A 254 -4.08 -30.38 24.94
CA SER A 254 -5.13 -31.41 25.02
C SER A 254 -5.56 -31.96 23.65
N TRP A 255 -5.47 -31.15 22.60
CA TRP A 255 -5.78 -31.52 21.23
C TRP A 255 -4.56 -32.04 20.47
N ASN A 256 -3.44 -32.26 21.17
CA ASN A 256 -2.17 -32.72 20.60
C ASN A 256 -1.63 -31.80 19.50
N HIS A 257 -1.93 -30.49 19.59
CA HIS A 257 -1.36 -29.48 18.69
C HIS A 257 0.02 -29.00 19.16
N MET A 258 0.35 -29.27 20.42
CA MET A 258 1.69 -29.12 20.98
C MET A 258 1.97 -30.23 21.97
N GLU A 259 3.25 -30.54 22.20
CA GLU A 259 3.66 -31.59 23.13
C GLU A 259 4.86 -31.12 23.97
N GLU A 260 4.86 -31.43 25.27
CA GLU A 260 5.99 -31.14 26.16
C GLU A 260 7.19 -32.04 25.82
N VAL A 261 8.35 -31.41 25.59
CA VAL A 261 9.62 -32.13 25.39
C VAL A 261 10.16 -32.54 26.76
N LYS A 262 10.13 -33.85 27.06
CA LYS A 262 10.49 -34.39 28.38
C LYS A 262 12.00 -34.50 28.60
N GLU A 263 12.77 -34.71 27.54
CA GLU A 263 14.22 -34.90 27.57
C GLU A 263 14.87 -34.09 26.45
N ASP A 264 14.91 -32.76 26.59
CA ASP A 264 15.63 -31.93 25.63
C ASP A 264 17.13 -32.00 25.93
N THR A 265 17.84 -32.87 25.21
CA THR A 265 19.30 -33.02 25.34
C THR A 265 20.07 -31.93 24.61
N ASP A 266 19.40 -31.12 23.77
CA ASP A 266 20.06 -30.09 22.96
C ASP A 266 19.16 -28.84 22.80
N LEU A 267 19.11 -28.04 23.86
CA LEU A 267 18.40 -26.77 23.94
C LEU A 267 18.87 -25.71 22.92
N ASP A 268 19.98 -25.97 22.21
CA ASP A 268 20.56 -25.06 21.24
C ASP A 268 20.18 -25.41 19.79
N ALA A 269 19.63 -26.60 19.55
CA ALA A 269 19.22 -27.06 18.22
C ALA A 269 17.79 -26.64 17.81
N GLY A 270 16.95 -26.21 18.75
CA GLY A 270 15.56 -25.81 18.49
C GLY A 270 15.39 -24.34 18.05
N CYS A 271 14.33 -24.06 17.29
CA CYS A 271 13.88 -22.70 16.99
C CYS A 271 12.71 -22.30 17.89
N TYR A 272 13.01 -21.57 18.96
CA TYR A 272 12.06 -21.08 19.94
C TYR A 272 11.36 -19.82 19.45
N LEU A 273 10.08 -19.95 19.13
CA LEU A 273 9.21 -18.86 18.69
C LEU A 273 8.69 -18.07 19.90
N PRO A 274 9.03 -16.78 20.04
CA PRO A 274 8.40 -15.93 21.03
C PRO A 274 6.91 -15.80 20.75
N HIS A 275 6.07 -15.84 21.78
CA HIS A 275 4.63 -15.70 21.59
C HIS A 275 4.02 -14.60 22.46
N HIS A 276 2.90 -14.05 21.99
CA HIS A 276 2.16 -13.00 22.70
C HIS A 276 0.66 -13.13 22.46
N GLY A 277 -0.15 -12.53 23.34
CA GLY A 277 -1.60 -12.60 23.27
C GLY A 277 -2.21 -11.27 22.81
N ILE A 278 -3.16 -11.35 21.89
CA ILE A 278 -3.98 -10.25 21.41
C ILE A 278 -5.41 -10.49 21.88
N LEU A 279 -5.91 -9.60 22.74
CA LEU A 279 -7.30 -9.63 23.17
C LEU A 279 -8.20 -9.06 22.06
N ARG A 280 -9.28 -9.79 21.77
CA ARG A 280 -10.32 -9.39 20.82
C ARG A 280 -11.65 -9.34 21.57
N PRO A 281 -11.93 -8.27 22.33
CA PRO A 281 -13.11 -8.21 23.19
C PRO A 281 -14.43 -8.33 22.41
N ASP A 282 -14.43 -7.90 21.14
CA ASP A 282 -15.60 -7.94 20.26
C ASP A 282 -15.86 -9.33 19.66
N ASN A 283 -14.90 -10.26 19.77
CA ASN A 283 -15.07 -11.63 19.28
C ASN A 283 -15.64 -12.53 20.38
N LYS A 284 -16.92 -12.89 20.23
CA LYS A 284 -17.65 -13.74 21.19
C LYS A 284 -17.06 -15.15 21.33
N THR A 285 -16.44 -15.70 20.29
CA THR A 285 -15.96 -17.10 20.26
C THR A 285 -14.47 -17.25 20.56
N THR A 286 -13.64 -16.25 20.27
CA THR A 286 -12.19 -16.26 20.53
C THR A 286 -11.72 -14.93 21.12
N ARG A 287 -11.91 -14.78 22.44
CA ARG A 287 -11.55 -13.57 23.18
C ARG A 287 -10.05 -13.30 23.22
N LEU A 288 -9.22 -14.35 23.09
CA LEU A 288 -7.76 -14.26 23.03
C LEU A 288 -7.23 -15.00 21.80
N ARG A 289 -6.39 -14.33 21.01
CA ARG A 289 -5.54 -14.95 19.99
C ARG A 289 -4.10 -14.93 20.47
N VAL A 290 -3.49 -16.08 20.70
CA VAL A 290 -2.03 -16.18 20.87
C VAL A 290 -1.40 -16.07 19.49
N VAL A 291 -0.20 -15.50 19.38
CA VAL A 291 0.51 -15.32 18.11
C VAL A 291 1.95 -15.77 18.33
N PHE A 292 2.41 -16.72 17.53
CA PHE A 292 3.76 -17.26 17.54
C PHE A 292 4.61 -16.52 16.52
N ASN A 293 5.67 -15.85 16.94
CA ASN A 293 6.41 -14.93 16.09
C ASN A 293 7.56 -15.63 15.35
N ALA A 294 7.25 -16.22 14.19
CA ALA A 294 8.23 -16.82 13.27
C ALA A 294 9.13 -15.80 12.54
N SER A 295 8.86 -14.50 12.68
CA SER A 295 9.70 -13.41 12.14
C SER A 295 10.71 -12.88 13.16
N SER A 296 10.73 -13.41 14.38
CA SER A 296 11.72 -13.02 15.39
C SER A 296 13.10 -13.46 14.92
N LYS A 297 14.03 -12.50 14.82
CA LYS A 297 15.43 -12.81 14.52
C LYS A 297 16.07 -13.57 15.68
N THR A 298 16.91 -14.52 15.35
CA THR A 298 17.72 -15.33 16.26
C THR A 298 19.11 -14.70 16.48
N SER A 299 20.02 -15.40 17.17
CA SER A 299 21.41 -14.96 17.35
C SER A 299 22.18 -14.75 16.05
N SER A 300 21.79 -15.42 14.95
CA SER A 300 22.42 -15.26 13.64
C SER A 300 21.88 -14.07 12.83
N GLY A 301 20.80 -13.42 13.29
CA GLY A 301 20.14 -12.33 12.57
C GLY A 301 19.11 -12.79 11.52
N TYR A 302 18.91 -14.09 11.37
CA TYR A 302 17.86 -14.69 10.54
C TYR A 302 16.66 -15.12 11.41
N SER A 303 15.49 -15.29 10.80
CA SER A 303 14.28 -15.83 11.43
C SER A 303 13.81 -17.06 10.69
N LEU A 304 12.94 -17.85 11.30
CA LEU A 304 12.33 -19.01 10.62
C LEU A 304 11.70 -18.62 9.29
N ASN A 305 11.01 -17.47 9.25
CA ASN A 305 10.40 -16.96 8.02
C ASN A 305 11.41 -16.60 6.91
N ASP A 306 12.66 -16.28 7.25
CA ASP A 306 13.70 -16.04 6.24
C ASP A 306 14.17 -17.35 5.59
N LEU A 307 14.14 -18.47 6.35
CA LEU A 307 14.52 -19.81 5.89
C LEU A 307 13.44 -20.49 5.06
N LEU A 308 12.18 -20.04 5.18
CA LEU A 308 11.05 -20.63 4.50
C LEU A 308 10.82 -19.98 3.13
N TYR A 309 10.51 -20.81 2.13
CA TYR A 309 9.79 -20.33 0.97
C TYR A 309 8.33 -20.04 1.35
N LYS A 310 7.76 -18.99 0.78
CA LYS A 310 6.36 -18.61 0.97
C LYS A 310 5.43 -19.52 0.18
N GLY A 311 5.91 -20.09 -0.92
CA GLY A 311 5.15 -21.00 -1.79
C GLY A 311 4.17 -20.30 -2.72
N GLY A 312 4.19 -18.97 -2.81
CA GLY A 312 3.33 -18.21 -3.72
C GLY A 312 1.83 -18.27 -3.39
N VAL A 313 1.01 -17.68 -4.27
CA VAL A 313 -0.46 -17.67 -4.12
C VAL A 313 -1.05 -18.79 -4.97
N LEU A 314 -1.69 -19.77 -4.31
CA LEU A 314 -2.37 -20.89 -4.98
C LEU A 314 -3.86 -20.63 -5.26
N HIS A 315 -4.43 -19.57 -4.66
CA HIS A 315 -5.82 -19.22 -4.89
C HIS A 315 -6.00 -18.60 -6.26
N GLU A 316 -7.14 -18.89 -6.87
CA GLU A 316 -7.63 -18.04 -7.95
C GLU A 316 -7.86 -16.62 -7.44
N ASP A 317 -7.78 -15.67 -8.37
CA ASP A 317 -7.99 -14.28 -8.03
C ASP A 317 -9.36 -14.05 -7.38
N LEU A 318 -9.40 -13.17 -6.37
CA LEU A 318 -10.58 -12.93 -5.56
C LEU A 318 -11.76 -12.43 -6.41
N PHE A 319 -11.51 -11.67 -7.48
CA PHE A 319 -12.55 -11.26 -8.40
C PHE A 319 -13.22 -12.47 -9.06
N SER A 320 -12.43 -13.46 -9.48
CA SER A 320 -12.94 -14.69 -10.09
C SER A 320 -13.84 -15.47 -9.13
N ILE A 321 -13.43 -15.59 -7.87
CA ILE A 321 -14.24 -16.23 -6.81
C ILE A 321 -15.55 -15.45 -6.60
N LEU A 322 -15.48 -14.11 -6.52
CA LEU A 322 -16.66 -13.26 -6.32
C LEU A 322 -17.64 -13.28 -7.51
N ILE A 323 -17.16 -13.42 -8.74
CA ILE A 323 -18.03 -13.59 -9.92
C ILE A 323 -18.75 -14.94 -9.87
N ARG A 324 -18.06 -16.03 -9.49
CA ARG A 324 -18.68 -17.35 -9.32
C ARG A 324 -19.73 -17.34 -8.21
N PHE A 325 -19.42 -16.72 -7.08
CA PHE A 325 -20.35 -16.53 -5.98
C PHE A 325 -21.66 -15.88 -6.44
N ARG A 326 -21.56 -14.81 -7.24
CA ARG A 326 -22.73 -14.08 -7.77
C ARG A 326 -23.52 -14.81 -8.86
N LYS A 327 -23.00 -15.91 -9.40
CA LYS A 327 -23.70 -16.70 -10.42
C LYS A 327 -24.92 -17.44 -9.85
N HIS A 328 -24.95 -17.67 -8.55
CA HIS A 328 -25.99 -18.46 -7.89
C HIS A 328 -27.03 -17.57 -7.20
N THR A 329 -28.31 -17.96 -7.30
CA THR A 329 -29.43 -17.24 -6.66
C THR A 329 -29.38 -17.33 -5.13
N TYR A 330 -28.83 -18.43 -4.62
CA TYR A 330 -28.65 -18.69 -3.19
C TYR A 330 -27.18 -19.01 -2.93
N ALA A 331 -26.66 -18.47 -1.84
CA ALA A 331 -25.25 -18.56 -1.46
C ALA A 331 -25.13 -19.13 -0.04
N PHE A 332 -24.10 -19.95 0.17
CA PHE A 332 -23.75 -20.48 1.48
C PHE A 332 -22.29 -20.15 1.76
N THR A 333 -22.07 -19.40 2.84
CA THR A 333 -20.72 -19.15 3.33
C THR A 333 -20.41 -20.09 4.48
N ALA A 334 -19.16 -20.53 4.55
CA ALA A 334 -18.66 -21.36 5.65
C ALA A 334 -17.21 -20.98 5.96
N ASP A 335 -16.79 -21.24 7.20
CA ASP A 335 -15.42 -21.03 7.66
C ASP A 335 -14.85 -22.34 8.19
N ILE A 336 -13.61 -22.67 7.82
CA ILE A 336 -12.88 -23.82 8.37
C ILE A 336 -12.28 -23.39 9.71
N LYS A 337 -13.00 -23.74 10.78
CA LYS A 337 -12.54 -23.50 12.15
C LYS A 337 -11.12 -24.05 12.35
N GLN A 338 -10.20 -23.14 12.67
CA GLN A 338 -8.80 -23.46 13.00
C GLN A 338 -8.08 -24.29 11.92
N MET A 339 -8.31 -23.97 10.64
CA MET A 339 -7.76 -24.68 9.46
C MET A 339 -6.30 -25.13 9.61
N PHE A 340 -5.39 -24.21 10.01
CA PHE A 340 -3.96 -24.53 10.15
C PHE A 340 -3.69 -25.64 11.18
N ARG A 341 -4.47 -25.70 12.26
CA ARG A 341 -4.30 -26.70 13.33
C ARG A 341 -4.76 -28.10 12.92
N MET A 342 -5.52 -28.22 11.83
CA MET A 342 -5.95 -29.51 11.29
C MET A 342 -4.87 -30.19 10.45
N ILE A 343 -3.76 -29.51 10.20
CA ILE A 343 -2.64 -29.97 9.38
C ILE A 343 -1.45 -30.19 10.28
N GLU A 344 -0.96 -31.42 10.31
CA GLU A 344 0.22 -31.77 11.08
C GLU A 344 1.49 -31.45 10.31
N LEU A 345 2.50 -31.01 11.05
CA LEU A 345 3.83 -30.78 10.53
C LEU A 345 4.62 -32.10 10.58
N ASN A 346 5.52 -32.30 9.63
CA ASN A 346 6.45 -33.43 9.67
C ASN A 346 7.27 -33.40 10.98
N GLU A 347 7.34 -34.53 11.68
CA GLU A 347 8.05 -34.69 12.96
C GLU A 347 9.52 -34.23 12.90
N SER A 348 10.18 -34.38 11.75
CA SER A 348 11.58 -33.95 11.60
C SER A 348 11.75 -32.42 11.69
N GLN A 349 10.66 -31.66 11.57
CA GLN A 349 10.67 -30.20 11.50
C GLN A 349 9.92 -29.54 12.67
N THR A 350 9.36 -30.29 13.61
CA THR A 350 8.61 -29.71 14.75
C THR A 350 9.49 -28.88 15.66
N ARG A 351 10.78 -29.23 15.76
CA ARG A 351 11.80 -28.44 16.48
C ARG A 351 12.06 -27.06 15.89
N LEU A 352 11.61 -26.80 14.66
CA LEU A 352 11.64 -25.45 14.07
C LEU A 352 10.53 -24.55 14.63
N GLN A 353 9.62 -25.09 15.44
CA GLN A 353 8.46 -24.39 15.98
C GLN A 353 8.32 -24.65 17.49
N ASP A 354 9.43 -24.54 18.23
CA ASP A 354 9.43 -24.70 19.68
C ASP A 354 8.86 -23.46 20.37
N ILE A 355 8.26 -23.64 21.54
CA ILE A 355 7.85 -22.55 22.42
C ILE A 355 8.27 -22.81 23.86
N LEU A 356 8.45 -21.73 24.62
CA LEU A 356 8.75 -21.79 26.04
C LEU A 356 7.51 -21.42 26.84
N TRP A 357 7.10 -22.27 27.78
CA TRP A 357 5.96 -21.96 28.64
C TRP A 357 6.20 -22.40 30.09
N LYS A 358 5.49 -21.76 31.01
CA LYS A 358 5.49 -22.05 32.45
C LYS A 358 4.05 -22.09 32.93
N ASN A 359 3.67 -22.96 33.86
CA ASN A 359 2.30 -22.92 34.42
C ASN A 359 2.11 -21.72 35.37
N ARG A 360 3.19 -21.26 36.01
CA ARG A 360 3.25 -20.09 36.89
C ARG A 360 4.59 -19.41 36.68
N LYS A 361 4.70 -18.12 36.99
CA LYS A 361 5.99 -17.39 36.90
C LYS A 361 7.12 -18.06 37.68
N SER A 362 6.81 -18.68 38.81
CA SER A 362 7.77 -19.40 39.67
C SER A 362 8.04 -20.84 39.24
N SER A 363 7.28 -21.38 38.28
CA SER A 363 7.48 -22.75 37.79
C SER A 363 8.70 -22.81 36.85
N PRO A 364 9.37 -23.97 36.75
CA PRO A 364 10.41 -24.16 35.76
C PRO A 364 9.85 -23.95 34.35
N THR A 365 10.66 -23.34 33.48
CA THR A 365 10.35 -23.24 32.05
C THR A 365 10.35 -24.63 31.45
N LYS A 366 9.32 -24.93 30.68
CA LYS A 366 9.20 -26.14 29.87
C LYS A 366 9.26 -25.79 28.40
N VAL A 367 9.74 -26.72 27.60
CA VAL A 367 9.79 -26.63 26.14
C VAL A 367 8.60 -27.40 25.57
N TYR A 368 7.91 -26.82 24.60
CA TYR A 368 6.86 -27.48 23.85
C TYR A 368 7.14 -27.39 22.36
N GLU A 369 7.00 -28.51 21.66
CA GLU A 369 7.06 -28.59 20.20
C GLU A 369 5.65 -28.37 19.64
N LEU A 370 5.48 -27.43 18.70
CA LEU A 370 4.23 -27.30 17.95
C LEU A 370 4.15 -28.40 16.88
N ARG A 371 3.07 -29.19 16.90
CA ARG A 371 2.87 -30.36 16.02
C ARG A 371 2.09 -30.04 14.74
N THR A 372 1.47 -28.87 14.67
CA THR A 372 0.61 -28.46 13.54
C THR A 372 1.20 -27.29 12.79
N VAL A 373 0.76 -27.05 11.56
CA VAL A 373 1.13 -25.84 10.81
C VAL A 373 0.79 -24.60 11.65
N THR A 374 1.82 -23.84 12.02
CA THR A 374 1.66 -22.64 12.85
C THR A 374 1.41 -21.43 11.98
N TYR A 375 0.28 -20.76 12.20
CA TYR A 375 -0.01 -19.46 11.59
C TYR A 375 1.08 -18.43 11.98
N GLU A 376 1.31 -17.42 11.13
CA GLU A 376 2.47 -16.50 11.13
C GLU A 376 3.77 -17.06 10.53
N THR A 377 3.86 -18.36 10.26
CA THR A 377 4.93 -18.86 9.40
C THR A 377 4.68 -18.46 7.94
N ALA A 378 5.76 -18.15 7.22
CA ALA A 378 5.69 -17.64 5.86
C ALA A 378 5.02 -18.64 4.88
N SER A 379 5.17 -19.94 5.13
CA SER A 379 4.63 -21.03 4.32
C SER A 379 3.23 -21.51 4.75
N ALA A 380 2.72 -21.12 5.92
CA ALA A 380 1.44 -21.63 6.43
C ALA A 380 0.26 -21.43 5.47
N PRO A 381 0.06 -20.25 4.85
CA PRO A 381 -1.01 -20.05 3.86
C PRO A 381 -0.93 -21.06 2.71
N TYR A 382 0.25 -21.20 2.12
CA TYR A 382 0.50 -22.11 1.01
C TYR A 382 0.20 -23.57 1.40
N LEU A 383 0.74 -24.02 2.54
CA LEU A 383 0.55 -25.39 3.03
C LEU A 383 -0.93 -25.69 3.28
N ALA A 384 -1.65 -24.75 3.89
CA ALA A 384 -3.07 -24.89 4.17
C ALA A 384 -3.90 -25.01 2.89
N THR A 385 -3.69 -24.10 1.94
CA THR A 385 -4.39 -24.13 0.64
C THR A 385 -4.05 -25.39 -0.14
N LYS A 386 -2.78 -25.82 -0.15
CA LYS A 386 -2.35 -27.01 -0.88
C LYS A 386 -2.99 -28.28 -0.31
N VAL A 387 -3.07 -28.40 1.01
CA VAL A 387 -3.77 -29.52 1.67
C VAL A 387 -5.27 -29.50 1.36
N LEU A 388 -5.90 -28.32 1.34
CA LEU A 388 -7.32 -28.20 1.00
C LEU A 388 -7.58 -28.65 -0.45
N GLN A 389 -6.72 -28.26 -1.37
CA GLN A 389 -6.79 -28.72 -2.77
C GLN A 389 -6.56 -30.23 -2.86
N GLN A 390 -5.56 -30.76 -2.16
CA GLN A 390 -5.28 -32.20 -2.15
C GLN A 390 -6.45 -33.01 -1.59
N LEU A 391 -7.09 -32.53 -0.52
CA LEU A 391 -8.31 -33.13 0.02
C LEU A 391 -9.43 -33.17 -1.01
N GLY A 392 -9.61 -32.08 -1.76
CA GLY A 392 -10.56 -32.04 -2.88
C GLY A 392 -10.28 -33.10 -3.94
N LEU A 393 -9.01 -33.31 -4.30
CA LEU A 393 -8.61 -34.32 -5.28
C LEU A 393 -8.78 -35.75 -4.76
N ASP A 394 -8.33 -36.02 -3.53
CA ASP A 394 -8.37 -37.36 -2.93
C ASP A 394 -9.82 -37.85 -2.75
N GLU A 395 -10.72 -36.94 -2.42
CA GLU A 395 -12.13 -37.23 -2.14
C GLU A 395 -13.06 -36.99 -3.35
N GLU A 396 -12.53 -36.64 -4.52
CA GLU A 396 -13.32 -36.29 -5.72
C GLU A 396 -14.32 -37.41 -6.09
N LYS A 397 -13.89 -38.67 -5.99
CA LYS A 397 -14.74 -39.83 -6.32
C LYS A 397 -15.88 -40.01 -5.33
N ASN A 398 -15.65 -39.72 -4.05
CA ASN A 398 -16.62 -39.91 -2.98
C ASN A 398 -17.58 -38.71 -2.88
N PHE A 399 -17.06 -37.50 -3.06
CA PHE A 399 -17.75 -36.23 -2.85
C PHE A 399 -17.46 -35.24 -4.00
N PRO A 400 -17.93 -35.51 -5.24
CA PRO A 400 -17.59 -34.71 -6.42
C PRO A 400 -18.05 -33.25 -6.32
N LEU A 401 -19.20 -33.01 -5.69
CA LEU A 401 -19.70 -31.64 -5.46
C LEU A 401 -18.84 -30.88 -4.45
N ALA A 402 -18.45 -31.53 -3.34
CA ALA A 402 -17.61 -30.90 -2.32
C ALA A 402 -16.20 -30.64 -2.84
N SER A 403 -15.63 -31.58 -3.59
CA SER A 403 -14.35 -31.43 -4.27
C SER A 403 -14.32 -30.18 -5.14
N LYS A 404 -15.35 -29.97 -5.97
CA LYS A 404 -15.45 -28.76 -6.81
C LYS A 404 -15.49 -27.48 -5.97
N VAL A 405 -16.20 -27.46 -4.86
CA VAL A 405 -16.25 -26.31 -3.94
C VAL A 405 -14.86 -26.04 -3.35
N LEU A 406 -14.18 -27.08 -2.81
CA LEU A 406 -12.83 -26.97 -2.24
C LEU A 406 -11.82 -26.40 -3.25
N LEU A 407 -11.92 -26.79 -4.52
CA LEU A 407 -10.99 -26.40 -5.57
C LEU A 407 -11.27 -25.01 -6.18
N GLN A 408 -12.51 -24.54 -6.17
CA GLN A 408 -12.94 -23.37 -6.98
C GLN A 408 -13.51 -22.20 -6.19
N VAL A 409 -13.90 -22.41 -4.93
CA VAL A 409 -14.78 -21.49 -4.20
C VAL A 409 -14.14 -21.02 -2.89
N PHE A 410 -13.17 -21.76 -2.36
CA PHE A 410 -12.47 -21.36 -1.14
C PHE A 410 -11.45 -20.25 -1.39
N TYR A 411 -11.54 -19.21 -0.55
CA TYR A 411 -10.49 -18.22 -0.34
C TYR A 411 -9.93 -18.39 1.08
N MET A 412 -8.73 -18.93 1.18
CA MET A 412 -8.11 -19.35 2.44
C MET A 412 -9.04 -20.30 3.23
N ASP A 413 -9.43 -19.92 4.44
CA ASP A 413 -10.33 -20.64 5.34
C ASP A 413 -11.82 -20.42 5.03
N ASN A 414 -12.16 -19.44 4.18
CA ASN A 414 -13.53 -19.06 3.89
C ASN A 414 -14.04 -19.70 2.58
N CYS A 415 -15.15 -20.43 2.68
CA CYS A 415 -15.99 -20.80 1.55
C CYS A 415 -16.91 -19.61 1.23
N LEU A 416 -16.84 -19.13 -0.02
CA LEU A 416 -17.68 -18.04 -0.50
C LEU A 416 -18.84 -18.55 -1.33
#